data_AF-A0A2V9TQI3-F1
#
_entry.id   AF-A0A2V9TQI3-F1
#
_cell.length_a   1.000
_cell.length_b   1.000
_cell.length_c   1.000
_cell.angle_alpha   90.00
_cell.angle_beta   90.00
_cell.angle_gamma   90.00
#
_symmetry.space_group_name_H-M   'P 1'
#
loop_
_entity.id
_entity.type
_entity.pdbx_description
1 polymer ?
#
loop_
_entity_poly.entity_id
_entity_poly.type
_entity_poly.pdbx_seq_one_letter_code
_entity_poly.pdbx_strand_id
1 'polypeptide(L)'
;METRTQVLRHRFITVWATMISLALVVASPMPSFAKERRGDRQQRKQQAGGRGHHVGEWLRQYKDLPPDQQQRALDNDTQFRSLPPERQQKLRERLQHFSNLPSDRQQRILDRMETWEHLTPQQKQNAKQLFSQLKDLPPERRQVVQGAISDLRRMPPDQRQQAIDSDRFKNQFSPQERGLLNGISQLPLAPADGGQSDQGSEE
;
A
#
# COMPACT_ATOMS: atom_id res chain seq x y z
N MET A 1 -34.48 30.96 -4.04
CA MET A 1 -34.01 30.05 -2.98
C MET A 1 -33.53 28.79 -3.67
N GLU A 2 -32.24 28.71 -3.98
CA GLU A 2 -31.64 27.59 -4.71
C GLU A 2 -30.70 26.80 -3.82
N THR A 3 -30.83 25.49 -3.89
CA THR A 3 -30.29 24.50 -2.96
C THR A 3 -28.80 24.24 -3.19
N ARG A 4 -28.05 24.57 -2.14
CA ARG A 4 -26.90 23.88 -1.52
C ARG A 4 -26.21 22.71 -2.25
N THR A 5 -24.89 22.76 -2.07
CA THR A 5 -23.90 21.66 -1.94
C THR A 5 -23.38 20.99 -3.20
N GLN A 6 -22.28 21.57 -3.73
CA GLN A 6 -21.29 20.84 -4.51
C GLN A 6 -20.73 19.66 -3.68
N VAL A 7 -20.86 18.46 -4.22
CA VAL A 7 -20.35 17.23 -3.64
C VAL A 7 -18.84 17.14 -3.91
N LEU A 8 -18.04 17.53 -2.92
CA LEU A 8 -16.59 17.38 -2.93
C LEU A 8 -16.23 15.94 -2.49
N ARG A 9 -16.20 14.97 -3.41
CA ARG A 9 -15.78 13.59 -3.08
C ARG A 9 -15.02 12.89 -4.19
N HIS A 10 -13.86 13.40 -4.60
CA HIS A 10 -12.92 12.60 -5.36
C HIS A 10 -11.51 12.76 -4.80
N ARG A 11 -10.72 11.67 -4.93
CA ARG A 11 -9.25 11.55 -4.80
C ARG A 11 -8.67 11.00 -3.49
N PHE A 12 -8.87 9.72 -3.16
CA PHE A 12 -7.99 9.04 -2.18
C PHE A 12 -7.73 7.55 -2.44
N ILE A 13 -7.34 7.13 -3.65
CA ILE A 13 -6.64 5.83 -3.86
C ILE A 13 -5.61 5.95 -5.01
N THR A 14 -4.89 7.07 -5.09
CA THR A 14 -3.80 7.21 -6.06
C THR A 14 -2.49 7.51 -5.38
N VAL A 15 -1.62 6.49 -5.45
CA VAL A 15 -0.17 6.57 -5.42
C VAL A 15 0.47 6.69 -4.03
N TRP A 16 0.77 5.52 -3.45
CA TRP A 16 1.92 5.31 -2.56
C TRP A 16 2.87 4.29 -3.23
N ALA A 17 3.37 4.61 -4.44
CA ALA A 17 4.36 3.75 -5.12
C ALA A 17 5.14 4.44 -6.25
N THR A 18 5.44 5.74 -6.16
CA THR A 18 6.36 6.37 -7.14
C THR A 18 7.31 7.34 -6.44
N MET A 19 8.36 6.79 -5.85
CA MET A 19 9.67 7.46 -5.78
C MET A 19 10.66 6.49 -6.43
N ILE A 20 10.56 6.38 -7.77
CA ILE A 20 11.62 5.79 -8.58
C ILE A 20 12.54 6.97 -8.91
N SER A 21 13.66 7.07 -8.22
CA SER A 21 14.69 8.07 -8.52
C SER A 21 15.30 7.75 -9.89
N LEU A 22 15.08 8.67 -10.83
CA LEU A 22 15.71 8.67 -12.14
C LEU A 22 17.11 9.28 -12.00
N ALA A 23 18.16 8.46 -12.15
CA ALA A 23 19.51 8.95 -12.36
C ALA A 23 19.84 8.80 -13.85
N LEU A 24 19.81 9.92 -14.58
CA LEU A 24 20.45 10.05 -15.89
C LEU A 24 21.94 10.22 -15.66
N VAL A 25 22.73 9.23 -16.04
CA VAL A 25 24.17 9.38 -16.26
C VAL A 25 24.42 9.28 -17.75
N VAL A 26 24.82 10.39 -18.35
CA VAL A 26 25.45 10.41 -19.67
C VAL A 26 26.84 9.79 -19.50
N ALA A 27 27.09 8.67 -20.16
CA ALA A 27 28.42 8.07 -20.23
C ALA A 27 28.74 7.70 -21.68
N SER A 28 29.70 8.43 -22.26
CA SER A 28 30.31 8.15 -23.56
C SER A 28 31.05 6.80 -23.53
N PRO A 29 31.06 6.02 -24.62
CA PRO A 29 31.73 4.72 -24.65
C PRO A 29 33.22 4.82 -25.01
N MET A 30 34.09 4.18 -24.22
CA MET A 30 35.37 3.67 -24.69
C MET A 30 35.32 2.13 -24.70
N PRO A 31 35.88 1.45 -25.72
CA PRO A 31 35.97 0.00 -25.73
C PRO A 31 37.29 -0.47 -25.10
N SER A 32 37.23 -1.46 -24.21
CA SER A 32 38.35 -2.36 -23.93
C SER A 32 37.82 -3.67 -23.37
N PHE A 33 38.14 -4.75 -24.08
CA PHE A 33 37.83 -6.13 -23.72
C PHE A 33 38.77 -6.61 -22.61
N ALA A 34 38.22 -7.13 -21.52
CA ALA A 34 38.91 -8.10 -20.67
C ALA A 34 37.88 -8.97 -19.95
N LYS A 35 37.94 -10.26 -20.28
CA LYS A 35 37.20 -11.40 -19.74
C LYS A 35 37.90 -11.85 -18.46
N GLU A 36 37.17 -11.98 -17.35
CA GLU A 36 37.25 -13.06 -16.34
C GLU A 36 36.47 -12.66 -15.06
N ARG A 37 35.82 -13.63 -14.40
CA ARG A 37 35.13 -13.56 -13.09
C ARG A 37 33.75 -12.89 -13.03
N ARG A 38 32.77 -13.47 -13.72
CA ARG A 38 31.32 -13.22 -13.52
C ARG A 38 30.62 -14.50 -13.05
N GLY A 39 30.73 -14.82 -11.77
CA GLY A 39 29.94 -15.89 -11.12
C GLY A 39 29.49 -15.45 -9.73
N ASP A 40 30.44 -15.13 -8.86
CA ASP A 40 30.12 -14.88 -7.44
C ASP A 40 29.71 -13.44 -7.11
N ARG A 41 29.88 -12.49 -8.03
CA ARG A 41 29.56 -11.07 -7.79
C ARG A 41 28.08 -10.74 -7.99
N GLN A 42 27.32 -11.59 -8.70
CA GLN A 42 25.89 -11.37 -8.95
C GLN A 42 25.00 -11.85 -7.79
N GLN A 43 25.41 -12.87 -7.02
CA GLN A 43 24.67 -13.28 -5.82
C GLN A 43 24.94 -12.33 -4.63
N ARG A 44 26.16 -11.79 -4.49
CA ARG A 44 26.49 -10.89 -3.38
C ARG A 44 25.88 -9.48 -3.49
N LYS A 45 25.37 -9.09 -4.67
CA LYS A 45 24.66 -7.81 -4.88
C LYS A 45 23.16 -7.87 -4.55
N GLN A 46 22.58 -9.05 -4.32
CA GLN A 46 21.17 -9.19 -3.94
C GLN A 46 20.98 -9.17 -2.41
N GLN A 47 22.05 -9.40 -1.64
CA GLN A 47 22.02 -9.39 -0.17
C GLN A 47 22.60 -8.11 0.45
N ALA A 48 22.96 -7.12 -0.37
CA ALA A 48 23.22 -5.76 0.09
C ALA A 48 21.92 -4.95 0.08
N GLY A 49 20.92 -5.39 0.86
CA GLY A 49 19.80 -4.55 1.25
C GLY A 49 20.36 -3.43 2.11
N GLY A 50 20.76 -2.33 1.48
CA GLY A 50 21.20 -1.13 2.16
C GLY A 50 20.19 -0.75 3.24
N ARG A 51 20.67 -0.07 4.28
CA ARG A 51 19.86 0.70 5.24
C ARG A 51 18.99 1.69 4.43
N GLY A 52 17.92 1.18 3.85
CA GLY A 52 16.94 1.89 3.07
C GLY A 52 15.90 2.35 4.06
N HIS A 53 15.60 3.64 4.04
CA HIS A 53 14.55 4.24 4.84
C HIS A 53 13.28 3.39 4.70
N HIS A 54 12.89 2.71 5.79
CA HIS A 54 11.70 1.88 5.82
C HIS A 54 10.49 2.73 5.41
N VAL A 55 9.58 2.13 4.64
CA VAL A 55 8.39 2.83 4.15
C VAL A 55 7.54 3.20 5.36
N GLY A 56 7.35 4.50 5.58
CA GLY A 56 6.59 5.02 6.71
C GLY A 56 7.40 5.24 7.99
N GLU A 57 8.72 5.05 7.97
CA GLU A 57 9.58 5.28 9.14
C GLU A 57 9.50 6.72 9.66
N TRP A 58 9.53 7.68 8.74
CA TRP A 58 9.33 9.08 9.07
C TRP A 58 7.99 9.29 9.81
N LEU A 59 6.91 8.66 9.34
CA LEU A 59 5.61 8.78 10.00
C LEU A 59 5.63 8.12 11.38
N ARG A 60 6.26 6.94 11.55
CA ARG A 60 6.41 6.29 12.86
C ARG A 60 7.17 7.17 13.85
N GLN A 61 8.22 7.84 13.40
CA GLN A 61 9.05 8.71 14.23
C GLN A 61 8.30 9.97 14.66
N TYR A 62 7.47 10.54 13.79
CA TYR A 62 6.87 11.86 14.02
C TYR A 62 5.36 11.84 14.34
N LYS A 63 4.67 10.69 14.27
CA LYS A 63 3.20 10.59 14.48
C LYS A 63 2.74 11.11 15.85
N ASP A 64 3.59 11.00 16.87
CA ASP A 64 3.24 11.38 18.25
C ASP A 64 3.51 12.87 18.55
N LEU A 65 4.07 13.61 17.59
CA LEU A 65 4.23 15.06 17.71
C LEU A 65 2.92 15.80 17.40
N PRO A 66 2.71 17.01 17.95
CA PRO A 66 1.64 17.91 17.51
C PRO A 66 1.69 18.18 16.00
N PRO A 67 0.53 18.35 15.31
CA PRO A 67 0.50 18.49 13.85
C PRO A 67 1.37 19.62 13.29
N ASP A 68 1.48 20.75 13.99
CA ASP A 68 2.37 21.87 13.61
C ASP A 68 3.85 21.48 13.69
N GLN A 69 4.23 20.66 14.67
CA GLN A 69 5.58 20.13 14.79
C GLN A 69 5.87 19.06 13.74
N GLN A 70 4.90 18.21 13.40
CA GLN A 70 5.03 17.26 12.27
C GLN A 70 5.29 18.00 10.96
N GLN A 71 4.53 19.08 10.71
CA GLN A 71 4.69 19.90 9.51
C GLN A 71 6.07 20.56 9.45
N ARG A 72 6.56 21.11 10.59
CA ARG A 72 7.92 21.66 10.68
C ARG A 72 8.99 20.61 10.46
N ALA A 73 8.82 19.40 11.00
CA ALA A 73 9.74 18.30 10.77
C ALA A 73 9.79 17.92 9.28
N LEU A 74 8.64 17.91 8.60
CA LEU A 74 8.55 17.61 7.17
C LEU A 74 9.22 18.71 6.34
N ASP A 75 8.93 19.97 6.65
CA ASP A 75 9.51 21.13 5.95
C ASP A 75 11.02 21.26 6.20
N ASN A 76 11.57 20.63 7.25
CA ASN A 76 13.02 20.55 7.52
C ASN A 76 13.70 19.32 6.91
N ASP A 77 12.94 18.37 6.38
CA ASP A 77 13.50 17.17 5.75
C ASP A 77 14.15 17.50 4.40
N THR A 78 15.39 17.03 4.22
CA THR A 78 16.19 17.35 3.01
C THR A 78 15.62 16.66 1.77
N GLN A 79 15.10 15.43 1.91
CA GLN A 79 14.48 14.71 0.81
C GLN A 79 13.19 15.42 0.38
N PHE A 80 12.38 15.89 1.34
CA PHE A 80 11.18 16.66 1.08
C PHE A 80 11.46 17.97 0.34
N ARG A 81 12.44 18.75 0.79
CA ARG A 81 12.86 20.01 0.13
C ARG A 81 13.34 19.81 -1.31
N SER A 82 13.90 18.64 -1.62
CA SER A 82 14.34 18.29 -2.97
C SER A 82 13.19 17.98 -3.95
N LEU A 83 11.97 17.79 -3.45
CA LEU A 83 10.81 17.48 -4.28
C LEU A 83 10.31 18.72 -5.04
N PRO A 84 9.71 18.55 -6.24
CA PRO A 84 9.00 19.62 -6.93
C PRO A 84 7.87 20.23 -6.06
N PRO A 85 7.54 21.52 -6.21
CA PRO A 85 6.54 22.20 -5.37
C PRO A 85 5.18 21.48 -5.30
N GLU A 86 4.71 20.91 -6.41
CA GLU A 86 3.42 20.19 -6.47
C GLU A 86 3.48 18.88 -5.68
N ARG A 87 4.65 18.24 -5.61
CA ARG A 87 4.86 17.04 -4.80
C ARG A 87 4.94 17.41 -3.32
N GLN A 88 5.66 18.47 -2.97
CA GLN A 88 5.70 18.97 -1.60
C GLN A 88 4.30 19.25 -1.08
N GLN A 89 3.50 20.00 -1.83
CA GLN A 89 2.13 20.35 -1.44
C GLN A 89 1.26 19.12 -1.20
N LYS A 90 1.31 18.13 -2.11
CA LYS A 90 0.60 16.85 -1.92
C LYS A 90 1.04 16.09 -0.67
N LEU A 91 2.33 16.15 -0.32
CA LEU A 91 2.84 15.49 0.88
C LEU A 91 2.36 16.22 2.15
N ARG A 92 2.31 17.56 2.16
CA ARG A 92 1.73 18.34 3.27
C ARG A 92 0.26 18.00 3.49
N GLU A 93 -0.53 17.98 2.42
CA GLU A 93 -1.96 17.62 2.48
C GLU A 93 -2.18 16.20 3.03
N ARG A 94 -1.32 15.25 2.62
CA ARG A 94 -1.36 13.87 3.12
C ARG A 94 -0.98 13.78 4.59
N LEU A 95 0.05 14.52 5.00
CA LEU A 95 0.45 14.58 6.40
C LEU A 95 -0.67 15.15 7.25
N GLN A 96 -1.23 16.30 6.87
CA GLN A 96 -2.35 16.92 7.57
C GLN A 96 -3.55 15.96 7.69
N HIS A 97 -3.88 15.22 6.61
CA HIS A 97 -4.93 14.22 6.69
C HIS A 97 -4.59 13.10 7.67
N PHE A 98 -3.36 12.57 7.63
CA PHE A 98 -2.89 11.52 8.52
C PHE A 98 -2.92 11.94 9.99
N SER A 99 -2.41 13.14 10.32
CA SER A 99 -2.37 13.66 11.69
C SER A 99 -3.78 13.86 12.29
N ASN A 100 -4.79 14.06 11.45
CA ASN A 100 -6.19 14.21 11.86
C ASN A 100 -6.92 12.87 12.05
N LEU A 101 -6.29 11.74 11.74
CA LEU A 101 -6.89 10.42 11.96
C LEU A 101 -6.78 10.00 13.43
N PRO A 102 -7.76 9.24 13.95
CA PRO A 102 -7.62 8.51 15.21
C PRO A 102 -6.36 7.63 15.23
N SER A 103 -5.76 7.42 16.41
CA SER A 103 -4.49 6.70 16.56
C SER A 103 -4.54 5.26 16.03
N ASP A 104 -5.67 4.55 16.20
CA ASP A 104 -5.88 3.22 15.65
C ASP A 104 -5.85 3.22 14.11
N ARG A 105 -6.40 4.27 13.50
CA ARG A 105 -6.42 4.45 12.04
C ARG A 105 -5.04 4.81 11.51
N GLN A 106 -4.29 5.63 12.23
CA GLN A 106 -2.89 5.92 11.93
C GLN A 106 -2.05 4.64 11.97
N GLN A 107 -2.19 3.82 13.01
CA GLN A 107 -1.47 2.57 13.17
C GLN A 107 -1.77 1.61 12.01
N ARG A 108 -3.05 1.41 11.66
CA ARG A 108 -3.43 0.56 10.52
C ARG A 108 -2.82 1.02 9.19
N ILE A 109 -2.60 2.32 8.99
CA ILE A 109 -1.92 2.83 7.79
C ILE A 109 -0.44 2.45 7.84
N LEU A 110 0.22 2.61 8.98
CA LEU A 110 1.63 2.26 9.16
C LEU A 110 1.87 0.76 8.98
N ASP A 111 1.01 -0.09 9.54
CA ASP A 111 1.09 -1.55 9.41
C ASP A 111 0.93 -1.99 7.94
N ARG A 112 0.03 -1.32 7.20
CA ARG A 112 -0.13 -1.56 5.76
C ARG A 112 1.09 -1.13 4.96
N MET A 113 1.70 -0.01 5.31
CA MET A 113 2.93 0.48 4.67
C MET A 113 4.08 -0.49 4.88
N GLU A 114 4.24 -0.98 6.11
CA GLU A 114 5.24 -1.99 6.45
C GLU A 114 4.98 -3.30 5.71
N THR A 115 3.74 -3.79 5.70
CA THR A 115 3.47 -5.03 4.98
C THR A 115 3.72 -4.88 3.47
N TRP A 116 3.34 -3.73 2.91
CA TRP A 116 3.61 -3.44 1.50
C TRP A 116 5.10 -3.45 1.19
N GLU A 117 5.96 -2.95 2.09
CA GLU A 117 7.41 -2.97 1.94
C GLU A 117 7.94 -4.42 1.79
N HIS A 118 7.44 -5.32 2.63
CA HIS A 118 7.84 -6.73 2.70
C HIS A 118 7.28 -7.61 1.56
N LEU A 119 6.33 -7.11 0.76
CA LEU A 119 5.84 -7.84 -0.41
C LEU A 119 6.95 -8.04 -1.45
N THR A 120 7.00 -9.24 -2.04
CA THR A 120 7.87 -9.53 -3.18
C THR A 120 7.46 -8.67 -4.40
N PRO A 121 8.36 -8.43 -5.37
CA PRO A 121 8.02 -7.70 -6.58
C PRO A 121 6.78 -8.27 -7.31
N GLN A 122 6.66 -9.59 -7.35
CA GLN A 122 5.52 -10.27 -7.96
C GLN A 122 4.22 -10.02 -7.17
N GLN A 123 4.26 -10.10 -5.84
CA GLN A 123 3.10 -9.78 -5.00
C GLN A 123 2.68 -8.31 -5.14
N LYS A 124 3.64 -7.38 -5.19
CA LYS A 124 3.38 -5.95 -5.46
C LYS A 124 2.71 -5.76 -6.81
N GLN A 125 3.17 -6.46 -7.86
CA GLN A 125 2.57 -6.38 -9.18
C GLN A 125 1.14 -6.94 -9.21
N ASN A 126 0.92 -8.11 -8.61
CA ASN A 126 -0.41 -8.70 -8.48
C ASN A 126 -1.36 -7.76 -7.71
N ALA A 127 -0.91 -7.20 -6.58
CA ALA A 127 -1.69 -6.25 -5.81
C ALA A 127 -2.07 -5.02 -6.64
N LYS A 128 -1.12 -4.44 -7.39
CA LYS A 128 -1.40 -3.32 -8.30
C LYS A 128 -2.46 -3.66 -9.35
N GLN A 129 -2.40 -4.85 -9.94
CA GLN A 129 -3.38 -5.30 -10.93
C GLN A 129 -4.77 -5.44 -10.31
N LEU A 130 -4.87 -6.11 -9.17
CA LEU A 130 -6.13 -6.28 -8.44
C LEU A 130 -6.75 -4.93 -8.04
N PHE A 131 -5.95 -4.02 -7.47
CA PHE A 131 -6.46 -2.70 -7.09
C PHE A 131 -6.80 -1.82 -8.31
N SER A 132 -6.15 -2.00 -9.46
CA SER A 132 -6.58 -1.35 -10.70
C SER A 132 -7.95 -1.85 -11.11
N GLN A 133 -8.16 -3.17 -11.18
CA GLN A 133 -9.45 -3.75 -11.55
C GLN A 133 -10.57 -3.26 -10.61
N LEU A 134 -10.32 -3.21 -9.30
CA LEU A 134 -11.28 -2.66 -8.34
C LEU A 134 -11.60 -1.18 -8.61
N LYS A 135 -10.58 -0.38 -8.95
CA LYS A 135 -10.74 1.04 -9.28
C LYS A 135 -11.43 1.24 -10.63
N ASP A 136 -11.37 0.28 -11.53
CA ASP A 136 -11.98 0.37 -12.85
C ASP A 136 -13.47 -0.07 -12.83
N LEU A 137 -13.94 -0.69 -11.73
CA LEU A 137 -15.37 -0.98 -11.52
C LEU A 137 -16.22 0.32 -11.47
N PRO A 138 -17.48 0.28 -11.96
CA PRO A 138 -18.46 1.34 -11.75
C PRO A 138 -18.58 1.72 -10.27
N PRO A 139 -18.80 2.99 -9.92
CA PRO A 139 -18.79 3.47 -8.53
C PRO A 139 -19.68 2.67 -7.58
N GLU A 140 -20.91 2.39 -8.00
CA GLU A 140 -21.92 1.64 -7.23
C GLU A 140 -21.44 0.20 -7.02
N ARG A 141 -20.89 -0.41 -8.08
CA ARG A 141 -20.39 -1.78 -8.01
C ARG A 141 -19.15 -1.91 -7.15
N ARG A 142 -18.25 -0.91 -7.22
CA ARG A 142 -17.06 -0.83 -6.38
C ARG A 142 -17.41 -0.82 -4.90
N GLN A 143 -18.48 -0.11 -4.50
CA GLN A 143 -18.93 -0.10 -3.10
C GLN A 143 -19.36 -1.50 -2.62
N VAL A 144 -20.13 -2.22 -3.45
CA VAL A 144 -20.56 -3.60 -3.14
C VAL A 144 -19.35 -4.52 -2.99
N VAL A 145 -18.40 -4.46 -3.92
CA VAL A 145 -17.18 -5.27 -3.87
C VAL A 145 -16.30 -4.90 -2.67
N GLN A 146 -16.17 -3.61 -2.33
CA GLN A 146 -15.45 -3.17 -1.13
C GLN A 146 -16.07 -3.69 0.17
N GLY A 147 -17.41 -3.72 0.25
CA GLY A 147 -18.12 -4.34 1.37
C GLY A 147 -17.78 -5.83 1.50
N ALA A 148 -17.84 -6.58 0.41
CA ALA A 148 -17.49 -8.00 0.41
C ALA A 148 -16.01 -8.25 0.76
N ILE A 149 -15.07 -7.41 0.31
CA ILE A 149 -13.66 -7.48 0.73
C ILE A 149 -13.55 -7.30 2.25
N SER A 150 -14.29 -6.34 2.81
CA SER A 150 -14.32 -6.08 4.26
C SER A 150 -14.86 -7.27 5.03
N ASP A 151 -15.95 -7.88 4.56
CA ASP A 151 -16.56 -9.05 5.20
C ASP A 151 -15.65 -10.27 5.15
N LEU A 152 -15.09 -10.58 3.97
CA LEU A 152 -14.12 -11.68 3.80
C LEU A 152 -12.89 -11.48 4.69
N ARG A 153 -12.39 -10.25 4.80
CA ARG A 153 -11.23 -9.97 5.64
C ARG A 153 -11.48 -10.23 7.11
N ARG A 154 -12.72 -10.18 7.60
CA ARG A 154 -13.06 -10.54 8.99
C ARG A 154 -13.11 -12.06 9.22
N MET A 155 -13.16 -12.85 8.16
CA MET A 155 -13.18 -14.31 8.24
C MET A 155 -11.75 -14.88 8.31
N PRO A 156 -11.56 -16.03 8.97
CA PRO A 156 -10.35 -16.84 8.82
C PRO A 156 -10.08 -17.19 7.35
N PRO A 157 -8.81 -17.33 6.93
CA PRO A 157 -8.45 -17.60 5.53
C PRO A 157 -9.23 -18.76 4.89
N ASP A 158 -9.40 -19.87 5.59
CA ASP A 158 -10.08 -21.07 5.07
C ASP A 158 -11.58 -20.83 4.83
N GLN A 159 -12.22 -20.02 5.68
CA GLN A 159 -13.63 -19.66 5.54
C GLN A 159 -13.88 -18.69 4.38
N ARG A 160 -12.89 -17.88 3.99
CA ARG A 160 -13.02 -16.94 2.86
C ARG A 160 -13.30 -17.68 1.57
N GLN A 161 -12.58 -18.76 1.31
CA GLN A 161 -12.75 -19.55 0.09
C GLN A 161 -14.14 -20.19 0.05
N GLN A 162 -14.59 -20.77 1.17
CA GLN A 162 -15.93 -21.32 1.31
C GLN A 162 -17.02 -20.26 1.06
N ALA A 163 -16.84 -19.05 1.60
CA ALA A 163 -17.75 -17.95 1.37
C ALA A 163 -17.82 -17.57 -0.12
N ILE A 164 -16.66 -17.44 -0.79
CA ILE A 164 -16.57 -17.09 -2.22
C ILE A 164 -17.19 -18.18 -3.11
N ASP A 165 -17.07 -19.45 -2.72
CA ASP A 165 -17.60 -20.59 -3.47
C ASP A 165 -19.07 -20.90 -3.19
N SER A 166 -19.67 -20.24 -2.19
CA SER A 166 -21.09 -20.39 -1.85
C SER A 166 -22.01 -19.91 -2.99
N ASP A 167 -23.20 -20.51 -3.07
CA ASP A 167 -24.22 -20.10 -4.06
C ASP A 167 -24.65 -18.65 -3.85
N ARG A 168 -24.66 -18.17 -2.60
CA ARG A 168 -24.90 -16.75 -2.29
C ARG A 168 -23.91 -15.84 -3.03
N PHE A 169 -22.61 -16.13 -2.95
CA PHE A 169 -21.60 -15.31 -3.64
C PHE A 169 -21.66 -15.49 -5.15
N LYS A 170 -21.89 -16.71 -5.66
CA LYS A 170 -22.04 -16.96 -7.11
C LYS A 170 -23.24 -16.22 -7.71
N ASN A 171 -24.33 -16.08 -6.96
CA ASN A 171 -25.52 -15.34 -7.39
C ASN A 171 -25.32 -13.82 -7.31
N GLN A 172 -24.48 -13.33 -6.40
CA GLN A 172 -24.26 -11.89 -6.19
C GLN A 172 -23.10 -11.31 -7.02
N PHE A 173 -22.08 -12.12 -7.32
CA PHE A 173 -20.82 -11.68 -7.93
C PHE A 173 -20.49 -12.45 -9.20
N SER A 174 -20.08 -11.73 -10.24
CA SER A 174 -19.64 -12.36 -11.49
C SER A 174 -18.37 -13.20 -11.27
N PRO A 175 -18.03 -14.14 -12.19
CA PRO A 175 -16.79 -14.90 -12.10
C PRO A 175 -15.53 -14.00 -11.97
N GLN A 176 -15.51 -12.87 -12.69
CA GLN A 176 -14.42 -11.90 -12.62
C GLN A 176 -14.35 -11.22 -11.24
N GLU A 177 -15.49 -10.82 -10.67
CA GLU A 177 -15.54 -10.19 -9.36
C GLU A 177 -15.18 -11.17 -8.25
N ARG A 178 -15.58 -12.43 -8.35
CA ARG A 178 -15.15 -13.48 -7.41
C ARG A 178 -13.64 -13.71 -7.47
N GLY A 179 -13.04 -13.68 -8.66
CA GLY A 179 -11.58 -13.70 -8.82
C GLY A 179 -10.90 -12.51 -8.16
N LEU A 180 -11.45 -11.30 -8.32
CA LEU A 180 -10.97 -10.08 -7.68
C LEU A 180 -11.09 -10.14 -6.15
N LEU A 181 -12.23 -10.59 -5.64
CA LEU A 181 -12.51 -10.77 -4.21
C LEU A 181 -11.52 -11.76 -3.60
N ASN A 182 -11.33 -12.91 -4.26
CA ASN A 182 -10.37 -13.92 -3.82
C ASN A 182 -8.96 -13.32 -3.75
N GLY A 183 -8.48 -12.74 -4.85
CA GLY A 183 -7.14 -12.16 -4.91
C GLY A 183 -6.89 -11.08 -3.85
N ILE A 184 -7.82 -10.13 -3.67
CA ILE A 184 -7.65 -9.05 -2.68
C ILE A 184 -7.75 -9.56 -1.24
N SER A 185 -8.56 -10.58 -0.99
CA SER A 185 -8.72 -11.18 0.35
C SER A 185 -7.51 -12.00 0.79
N GLN A 186 -6.68 -12.47 -0.16
CA GLN A 186 -5.45 -13.21 0.11
C GLN A 186 -4.20 -12.31 0.25
N LEU A 187 -4.28 -11.04 -0.15
CA LEU A 187 -3.17 -10.11 0.03
C LEU A 187 -2.92 -9.87 1.53
N PRO A 188 -1.67 -9.99 2.02
CA PRO A 188 -1.37 -9.83 3.44
C PRO A 188 -1.39 -8.36 3.90
N LEU A 189 -2.20 -7.48 3.32
CA LEU A 189 -2.17 -6.03 3.56
C LEU A 189 -2.92 -5.59 4.84
N ALA A 190 -2.52 -6.20 5.97
CA ALA A 190 -3.10 -6.17 7.31
C ALA A 190 -4.26 -7.17 7.55
N PRO A 191 -4.23 -7.92 8.68
CA PRO A 191 -5.14 -9.03 8.95
C PRO A 191 -6.55 -8.60 9.32
N ALA A 192 -7.45 -9.61 9.39
CA ALA A 192 -8.72 -9.54 10.09
C ALA A 192 -8.51 -8.93 11.48
N ASP A 193 -9.32 -7.95 11.88
CA ASP A 193 -9.39 -7.61 13.29
C ASP A 193 -9.87 -8.87 14.05
N GLY A 194 -9.05 -9.37 14.98
CA GLY A 194 -9.45 -10.42 15.92
C GLY A 194 -9.25 -11.85 15.41
N GLY A 195 -8.04 -12.37 15.62
CA GLY A 195 -7.73 -13.78 15.42
C GLY A 195 -6.45 -14.15 16.14
N GLN A 196 -6.32 -13.76 17.41
CA GLN A 196 -5.60 -14.61 18.34
C GLN A 196 -6.30 -15.95 18.27
N SER A 197 -5.69 -16.89 17.54
CA SER A 197 -5.86 -18.30 17.80
C SER A 197 -5.31 -18.52 19.21
N ASP A 198 -6.17 -18.31 20.20
CA ASP A 198 -6.11 -19.01 21.47
C ASP A 198 -6.35 -20.49 21.13
N GLN A 199 -5.29 -21.14 20.61
CA GLN A 199 -5.22 -22.59 20.62
C GLN A 199 -4.83 -22.95 22.04
N GLY A 200 -5.83 -23.42 22.79
CA GLY A 200 -5.62 -24.05 24.08
C GLY A 200 -4.47 -25.03 23.99
N SER A 201 -3.48 -24.82 24.85
CA SER A 201 -2.71 -25.92 25.41
C SER A 201 -3.31 -26.15 26.79
N GLU A 202 -4.38 -26.95 26.82
CA GLU A 202 -4.63 -27.82 27.97
C GLU A 202 -3.47 -28.83 28.01
N GLU A 203 -2.64 -28.72 29.03
CA GLU A 203 -2.17 -29.86 29.83
C GLU A 203 -1.87 -29.40 31.26
#